data_AF-A0A397YI20-F1
#
_entry.id   AF-A0A397YI20-F1
#
_cell.length_a   1.000
_cell.length_b   1.000
_cell.length_c   1.000
_cell.angle_alpha   90.00
_cell.angle_beta   90.00
_cell.angle_gamma   90.00
#
_symmetry.space_group_name_H-M   'P 1'
#
loop_
_entity.id
_entity.type
_entity.pdbx_description
1 polymer ?
#
loop_
_entity_poly.entity_id
_entity_poly.type
_entity_poly.pdbx_seq_one_letter_code
_entity_poly.pdbx_strand_id
1 'polypeptide(L)'
;MQIACLPIPISSITPRTSIPASPVSSNHRYIFNPASFQNPKHSFFTLSLKRSHRSRTGFKAPVLAAMRSEEAIDDDDAFYMRRCVELAKRATGCTSPNPLVGCVIVKDGKIVGEGFHPKAGQPHAEVFALRDAGDLAENATAYVSLEPCNHFGRTPPCTEALIKAKVKRVVVGMVDPNPIVSSSGITRLTDAGIDVTVGVEEDLCKKMNEGFIHRMLTGKPFLALRYSMSVNGCFLDKIGEGASDTGGYYSKLLQEYDAVILSSSLSDKLSSISSQEEANVSIQPIQIIVASNAQQSPILASSNMVEDSGLKVVVFTKEDMVAESGVETVVLESINLASILDYCYRRGLCSVLFDLRGDIKDLEVLLRDGFEQKLLQKIVVEVLPEWCVKDEERQVTLSMDWLESKAVEDLQPKQLGGSVLLECYL
;
A
#
# COMPACT_ATOMS: atom_id res chain seq x y z
N MET A 1 -45.56 -14.77 16.43
CA MET A 1 -45.55 -16.24 16.30
C MET A 1 -44.47 -16.58 15.29
N GLN A 2 -43.18 -16.74 15.60
CA GLN A 2 -42.47 -17.47 16.66
C GLN A 2 -42.67 -18.98 16.61
N ILE A 3 -41.73 -19.68 15.94
CA ILE A 3 -41.23 -21.05 16.22
C ILE A 3 -39.79 -21.05 15.66
N ALA A 4 -38.71 -20.85 16.44
CA ALA A 4 -38.08 -21.73 17.44
C ALA A 4 -37.43 -22.99 16.82
N CYS A 5 -36.11 -22.95 16.61
CA CYS A 5 -35.26 -24.15 16.52
C CYS A 5 -34.26 -24.12 17.67
N LEU A 6 -34.36 -25.14 18.54
CA LEU A 6 -33.50 -25.41 19.69
C LEU A 6 -32.19 -26.14 19.28
N PRO A 7 -31.08 -25.97 20.03
CA PRO A 7 -29.79 -26.62 19.80
C PRO A 7 -29.48 -27.74 20.82
N ILE A 8 -28.75 -28.80 20.43
CA ILE A 8 -28.08 -29.77 21.35
C ILE A 8 -26.84 -30.42 20.61
N PRO A 9 -25.83 -31.03 21.29
CA PRO A 9 -24.52 -30.38 21.58
C PRO A 9 -23.27 -31.33 21.65
N ILE A 10 -22.12 -30.82 22.16
CA ILE A 10 -20.92 -31.50 22.80
C ILE A 10 -19.98 -32.27 21.83
N SER A 11 -18.62 -32.28 21.89
CA SER A 11 -17.56 -32.12 22.93
C SER A 11 -16.24 -31.66 22.27
N SER A 12 -15.59 -30.57 22.71
CA SER A 12 -14.42 -30.51 23.62
C SER A 12 -13.16 -31.30 23.23
N ILE A 13 -12.04 -30.60 23.00
CA ILE A 13 -10.71 -30.83 23.61
C ILE A 13 -9.94 -29.50 23.57
N THR A 14 -9.60 -28.99 24.76
CA THR A 14 -8.62 -27.91 25.02
C THR A 14 -7.24 -28.53 25.29
N PRO A 15 -6.17 -27.71 25.33
CA PRO A 15 -5.57 -27.48 26.64
C PRO A 15 -5.40 -26.00 27.00
N ARG A 16 -5.60 -25.77 28.31
CA ARG A 16 -5.49 -24.53 29.07
C ARG A 16 -4.04 -24.02 29.13
N THR A 17 -3.88 -22.69 29.16
CA THR A 17 -3.35 -22.00 30.36
C THR A 17 -4.12 -20.69 30.54
N SER A 18 -4.28 -20.30 31.80
CA SER A 18 -5.38 -19.49 32.34
C SER A 18 -4.85 -18.30 33.11
N ILE A 19 -5.40 -17.09 32.92
CA ILE A 19 -5.53 -16.01 33.92
C ILE A 19 -6.84 -15.24 33.63
N PRO A 20 -7.66 -14.86 34.64
CA PRO A 20 -9.05 -14.44 34.44
C PRO A 20 -9.21 -12.95 34.11
N ALA A 21 -10.30 -12.63 33.40
CA ALA A 21 -10.74 -11.27 33.12
C ALA A 21 -11.54 -10.67 34.29
N SER A 22 -11.27 -9.39 34.58
CA SER A 22 -12.15 -8.45 35.28
C SER A 22 -12.27 -7.18 34.42
N PRO A 23 -13.39 -6.44 34.47
CA PRO A 23 -13.77 -5.47 33.45
C PRO A 23 -13.04 -4.14 33.68
N VAL A 24 -12.36 -3.61 32.65
CA VAL A 24 -11.72 -2.29 32.71
C VAL A 24 -11.92 -1.57 31.38
N SER A 25 -12.52 -0.38 31.46
CA SER A 25 -12.56 0.61 30.38
C SER A 25 -11.13 0.90 29.93
N SER A 26 -10.78 0.67 28.66
CA SER A 26 -9.40 0.75 28.19
C SER A 26 -9.17 1.91 27.23
N ASN A 27 -8.66 3.03 27.75
CA ASN A 27 -7.75 3.89 26.98
C ASN A 27 -6.46 3.11 26.76
N HIS A 28 -6.15 2.73 25.52
CA HIS A 28 -4.91 2.03 25.20
C HIS A 28 -3.73 3.00 25.17
N ARG A 29 -2.88 2.91 26.20
CA ARG A 29 -1.61 3.63 26.33
C ARG A 29 -0.47 2.76 25.78
N TYR A 30 0.36 3.32 24.89
CA TYR A 30 1.61 2.68 24.47
C TYR A 30 2.79 3.62 24.74
N ILE A 31 3.64 3.24 25.69
CA ILE A 31 4.94 3.87 25.90
C ILE A 31 5.94 3.12 25.04
N PHE A 32 6.50 3.80 24.03
CA PHE A 32 7.49 3.21 23.12
C PHE A 32 8.89 3.38 23.71
N ASN A 33 9.64 2.28 23.85
CA ASN A 33 11.02 2.30 24.34
C ASN A 33 11.95 1.80 23.22
N PRO A 34 12.84 2.63 22.64
CA PRO A 34 13.64 2.27 21.46
C PRO A 34 14.89 1.42 21.76
N ALA A 35 15.04 0.90 22.98
CA ALA A 35 16.24 0.15 23.38
C ALA A 35 16.16 -1.36 23.06
N SER A 36 16.45 -1.76 21.82
CA SER A 36 17.02 -3.09 21.51
C SER A 36 17.59 -3.17 20.08
N PHE A 37 18.60 -2.35 19.80
CA PHE A 37 19.50 -2.60 18.66
C PHE A 37 20.52 -3.69 19.04
N GLN A 38 20.30 -4.92 18.59
CA GLN A 38 21.37 -5.90 18.40
C GLN A 38 21.26 -6.55 17.02
N ASN A 39 22.09 -6.06 16.11
CA ASN A 39 22.41 -6.72 14.85
C ASN A 39 23.21 -8.02 15.13
N PRO A 40 22.79 -9.19 14.64
CA PRO A 40 23.71 -10.32 14.55
C PRO A 40 24.70 -10.10 13.39
N LYS A 41 25.97 -9.98 13.75
CA LYS A 41 27.13 -9.96 12.86
C LYS A 41 27.23 -11.31 12.11
N HIS A 42 27.38 -11.28 10.79
CA HIS A 42 28.02 -12.39 10.06
C HIS A 42 29.13 -11.90 9.13
N SER A 43 30.35 -12.06 9.66
CA SER A 43 31.66 -12.33 9.08
C SER A 43 31.84 -12.25 7.55
N PHE A 44 32.63 -11.27 7.13
CA PHE A 44 33.41 -11.31 5.89
C PHE A 44 34.69 -12.12 6.13
N PHE A 45 34.90 -13.20 5.35
CA PHE A 45 36.22 -13.80 5.20
C PHE A 45 36.86 -13.31 3.90
N THR A 46 37.83 -12.42 4.05
CA THR A 46 38.82 -12.08 3.03
C THR A 46 39.97 -13.08 3.09
N LEU A 47 40.32 -13.71 1.96
CA LEU A 47 41.63 -14.30 1.74
C LEU A 47 42.17 -13.80 0.40
N SER A 48 43.38 -13.24 0.48
CA SER A 48 44.03 -12.45 -0.55
C SER A 48 45.17 -13.23 -1.21
N LEU A 49 45.22 -13.10 -2.54
CA LEU A 49 46.34 -13.23 -3.48
C LEU A 49 47.13 -14.55 -3.61
N LYS A 50 47.18 -15.04 -4.87
CA LYS A 50 48.43 -15.03 -5.66
C LYS A 50 48.17 -15.19 -7.17
N ARG A 51 48.86 -14.34 -7.95
CA ARG A 51 48.99 -14.36 -9.42
C ARG A 51 49.91 -15.51 -9.85
N SER A 52 49.62 -16.15 -10.99
CA SER A 52 50.60 -16.80 -11.87
C SER A 52 50.02 -17.04 -13.28
N HIS A 53 50.90 -17.08 -14.27
CA HIS A 53 50.68 -16.89 -15.71
C HIS A 53 50.29 -18.15 -16.54
N ARG A 54 49.70 -17.84 -17.70
CA ARG A 54 49.82 -18.48 -19.05
C ARG A 54 49.14 -19.83 -19.36
N SER A 55 48.34 -19.77 -20.46
CA SER A 55 48.46 -20.59 -21.69
C SER A 55 47.24 -21.46 -22.10
N ARG A 56 46.63 -21.05 -23.22
CA ARG A 56 46.03 -21.80 -24.36
C ARG A 56 45.88 -23.34 -24.27
N THR A 57 44.64 -23.79 -24.53
CA THR A 57 44.09 -24.71 -25.58
C THR A 57 42.79 -25.30 -25.02
N GLY A 58 41.60 -25.22 -25.63
CA GLY A 58 41.17 -25.88 -26.87
C GLY A 58 40.37 -27.16 -26.53
N PHE A 59 39.04 -27.16 -26.76
CA PHE A 59 38.17 -28.23 -27.33
C PHE A 59 36.72 -28.30 -26.75
N LYS A 60 35.78 -28.08 -27.68
CA LYS A 60 34.44 -28.69 -27.92
C LYS A 60 33.27 -28.53 -26.91
N ALA A 61 32.19 -27.96 -27.46
CA ALA A 61 30.79 -27.83 -26.99
C ALA A 61 30.01 -29.17 -27.03
N PRO A 62 28.67 -29.25 -26.89
CA PRO A 62 27.64 -28.29 -26.42
C PRO A 62 26.58 -28.88 -25.45
N VAL A 63 25.93 -28.08 -24.58
CA VAL A 63 24.54 -28.30 -24.13
C VAL A 63 23.91 -26.95 -23.81
N LEU A 64 23.31 -26.28 -24.79
CA LEU A 64 22.37 -25.18 -24.57
C LEU A 64 21.56 -24.97 -25.84
N ALA A 65 20.42 -25.65 -25.89
CA ALA A 65 19.36 -25.42 -26.86
C ALA A 65 18.03 -25.73 -26.17
N ALA A 66 17.45 -24.71 -25.54
CA ALA A 66 16.02 -24.55 -25.33
C ALA A 66 15.76 -23.14 -24.76
N MET A 67 16.27 -22.10 -25.43
CA MET A 67 15.59 -20.80 -25.36
C MET A 67 14.44 -20.92 -26.35
N ARG A 68 13.27 -21.31 -25.82
CA ARG A 68 12.03 -21.18 -26.58
C ARG A 68 11.77 -19.70 -26.76
N SER A 69 11.50 -19.38 -28.01
CA SER A 69 11.16 -18.11 -28.61
C SER A 69 10.18 -17.29 -27.78
N GLU A 70 10.33 -15.97 -27.89
CA GLU A 70 9.28 -14.96 -27.76
C GLU A 70 8.02 -15.44 -28.52
N GLU A 71 7.19 -16.26 -27.89
CA GLU A 71 5.87 -16.62 -28.40
C GLU A 71 4.93 -15.46 -28.08
N ALA A 72 4.22 -15.02 -29.12
CA ALA A 72 3.35 -13.86 -29.15
C ALA A 72 2.52 -13.72 -27.87
N ILE A 73 2.56 -12.53 -27.27
CA ILE A 73 1.50 -12.09 -26.36
C ILE A 73 0.22 -12.17 -27.19
N ASP A 74 -0.61 -13.17 -26.91
CA ASP A 74 -1.92 -13.34 -27.52
C ASP A 74 -2.72 -12.05 -27.23
N ASP A 75 -3.26 -11.39 -28.26
CA ASP A 75 -3.81 -10.02 -28.22
C ASP A 75 -4.93 -9.86 -27.15
N ASP A 76 -5.48 -10.99 -26.68
CA ASP A 76 -6.51 -11.09 -25.64
C ASP A 76 -5.97 -11.18 -24.20
N ASP A 77 -4.75 -11.68 -23.96
CA ASP A 77 -4.26 -11.90 -22.59
C ASP A 77 -4.12 -10.57 -21.82
N ALA A 78 -3.59 -9.54 -22.50
CA ALA A 78 -3.48 -8.20 -21.96
C ALA A 78 -4.87 -7.59 -21.67
N PHE A 79 -5.86 -7.85 -22.52
CA PHE A 79 -7.23 -7.40 -22.32
C PHE A 79 -7.84 -7.97 -21.03
N TYR A 80 -7.76 -9.28 -20.83
CA TYR A 80 -8.28 -9.93 -19.62
C TYR A 80 -7.49 -9.53 -18.37
N MET A 81 -6.18 -9.30 -18.48
CA MET A 81 -5.39 -8.83 -17.35
C MET A 81 -5.74 -7.40 -16.92
N ARG A 82 -5.99 -6.50 -17.87
CA ARG A 82 -6.53 -5.15 -17.56
C ARG A 82 -7.87 -5.26 -16.86
N ARG A 83 -8.72 -6.20 -17.26
CA ARG A 83 -9.98 -6.49 -16.56
C ARG A 83 -9.76 -6.98 -15.12
N CYS A 84 -8.76 -7.84 -14.87
CA CYS A 84 -8.37 -8.20 -13.50
C CYS A 84 -8.00 -6.96 -12.68
N VAL A 85 -7.22 -6.04 -13.24
CA VAL A 85 -6.83 -4.78 -12.56
C VAL A 85 -8.05 -3.89 -12.28
N GLU A 86 -8.99 -3.77 -13.22
CA GLU A 86 -10.26 -3.04 -13.00
C GLU A 86 -11.05 -3.62 -11.83
N LEU A 87 -11.18 -4.96 -11.77
CA LEU A 87 -11.88 -5.64 -10.69
C LEU A 87 -11.18 -5.43 -9.35
N ALA A 88 -9.85 -5.55 -9.32
CA ALA A 88 -9.03 -5.35 -8.13
C ALA A 88 -9.20 -3.93 -7.54
N LYS A 89 -9.19 -2.89 -8.39
CA LYS A 89 -9.38 -1.48 -7.99
C LYS A 89 -10.71 -1.18 -7.32
N ARG A 90 -11.69 -2.08 -7.37
CA ARG A 90 -12.96 -1.94 -6.63
C ARG A 90 -12.76 -2.04 -5.11
N ALA A 91 -11.62 -2.55 -4.65
CA ALA A 91 -11.28 -2.70 -3.25
C ALA A 91 -10.15 -1.77 -2.78
N THR A 92 -9.82 -0.73 -3.56
CA THR A 92 -8.83 0.30 -3.15
C THR A 92 -9.13 0.82 -1.75
N GLY A 93 -8.09 0.89 -0.91
CA GLY A 93 -8.20 1.31 0.51
C GLY A 93 -8.77 0.24 1.45
N CYS A 94 -9.24 -0.91 0.96
CA CYS A 94 -9.94 -1.91 1.77
C CYS A 94 -9.16 -3.20 2.06
N THR A 95 -8.07 -3.47 1.33
CA THR A 95 -7.39 -4.76 1.39
C THR A 95 -6.21 -4.82 2.36
N SER A 96 -5.58 -3.68 2.69
CA SER A 96 -4.38 -3.64 3.54
C SER A 96 -4.56 -4.44 4.85
N PRO A 97 -3.56 -5.26 5.24
CA PRO A 97 -2.22 -5.41 4.66
C PRO A 97 -2.13 -6.28 3.39
N ASN A 98 -3.25 -6.84 2.91
CA ASN A 98 -3.27 -7.69 1.73
C ASN A 98 -3.21 -6.87 0.43
N PRO A 99 -2.66 -7.44 -0.67
CA PRO A 99 -2.63 -6.78 -1.96
C PRO A 99 -4.04 -6.67 -2.58
N LEU A 100 -4.18 -5.73 -3.51
CA LEU A 100 -5.29 -5.72 -4.45
C LEU A 100 -5.07 -6.85 -5.45
N VAL A 101 -6.05 -7.74 -5.57
CA VAL A 101 -6.02 -8.86 -6.51
C VAL A 101 -7.36 -8.96 -7.22
N GLY A 102 -7.29 -9.13 -8.54
CA GLY A 102 -8.44 -9.44 -9.39
C GLY A 102 -8.16 -10.70 -10.20
N CYS A 103 -9.22 -11.42 -10.52
CA CYS A 103 -9.18 -12.65 -11.28
C CYS A 103 -10.39 -12.75 -12.22
N VAL A 104 -10.15 -13.19 -13.45
CA VAL A 104 -11.21 -13.57 -14.39
C VAL A 104 -10.98 -14.98 -14.90
N ILE A 105 -12.05 -15.74 -15.07
CA ILE A 105 -12.04 -17.06 -15.70
C ILE A 105 -12.65 -16.92 -17.10
N VAL A 106 -11.94 -17.37 -18.12
CA VAL A 106 -12.33 -17.25 -19.52
C VAL A 106 -12.45 -18.63 -20.15
N LYS A 107 -13.59 -18.88 -20.78
CA LYS A 107 -13.89 -20.10 -21.52
C LYS A 107 -14.42 -19.74 -22.91
N ASP A 108 -13.82 -20.31 -23.95
CA ASP A 108 -14.22 -20.12 -25.35
C ASP A 108 -14.36 -18.62 -25.73
N GLY A 109 -13.40 -17.80 -25.29
CA GLY A 109 -13.36 -16.35 -25.55
C GLY A 109 -14.38 -15.53 -24.75
N LYS A 110 -15.02 -16.10 -23.73
CA LYS A 110 -16.01 -15.42 -22.88
C LYS A 110 -15.59 -15.46 -21.42
N ILE A 111 -15.72 -14.33 -20.73
CA ILE A 111 -15.62 -14.29 -19.27
C ILE A 111 -16.79 -15.07 -18.70
N VAL A 112 -16.49 -16.14 -17.97
CA VAL A 112 -17.48 -17.00 -17.30
C VAL A 112 -17.46 -16.83 -15.80
N GLY A 113 -16.44 -16.18 -15.23
CA GLY A 113 -16.43 -15.81 -13.82
C GLY A 113 -15.51 -14.63 -13.52
N GLU A 114 -15.92 -13.79 -12.58
CA GLU A 114 -15.16 -12.63 -12.12
C GLU A 114 -14.99 -12.63 -10.60
N GLY A 115 -13.83 -12.14 -10.13
CA GLY A 115 -13.56 -12.03 -8.71
C GLY A 115 -12.50 -10.99 -8.38
N PHE A 116 -12.60 -10.43 -7.18
CA PHE A 116 -11.56 -9.60 -6.58
C PHE A 116 -11.50 -9.86 -5.08
N HIS A 117 -10.37 -9.55 -4.45
CA HIS A 117 -10.23 -9.64 -3.00
C HIS A 117 -10.82 -8.37 -2.34
N PRO A 118 -11.93 -8.46 -1.59
CA PRO A 118 -12.61 -7.27 -1.10
C PRO A 118 -12.00 -6.69 0.19
N LYS A 119 -11.44 -7.55 1.05
CA LYS A 119 -10.93 -7.18 2.38
C LYS A 119 -10.11 -8.30 3.01
N ALA A 120 -9.12 -7.94 3.82
CA ALA A 120 -8.33 -8.88 4.60
C ALA A 120 -9.21 -9.89 5.39
N GLY A 121 -8.89 -11.18 5.26
CA GLY A 121 -9.63 -12.28 5.90
C GLY A 121 -10.84 -12.80 5.12
N GLN A 122 -11.28 -12.11 4.07
CA GLN A 122 -12.24 -12.65 3.10
C GLN A 122 -11.55 -13.57 2.08
N PRO A 123 -12.30 -14.37 1.30
CA PRO A 123 -11.72 -15.15 0.21
C PRO A 123 -10.90 -14.31 -0.77
N HIS A 124 -9.94 -14.94 -1.43
CA HIS A 124 -9.13 -14.30 -2.47
C HIS A 124 -9.90 -14.21 -3.79
N ALA A 125 -9.36 -13.43 -4.73
CA ALA A 125 -10.00 -13.15 -6.02
C ALA A 125 -10.32 -14.42 -6.81
N GLU A 126 -9.38 -15.36 -6.83
CA GLU A 126 -9.48 -16.64 -7.54
C GLU A 126 -10.65 -17.47 -7.02
N VAL A 127 -10.89 -17.44 -5.71
CA VAL A 127 -12.01 -18.17 -5.09
C VAL A 127 -13.35 -17.56 -5.51
N PHE A 128 -13.46 -16.23 -5.59
CA PHE A 128 -14.67 -15.58 -6.09
C PHE A 128 -14.90 -15.88 -7.57
N ALA A 129 -13.86 -15.75 -8.40
CA ALA A 129 -13.95 -16.00 -9.83
C ALA A 129 -14.31 -17.46 -10.17
N LEU A 130 -13.73 -18.43 -9.44
CA LEU A 130 -14.08 -19.85 -9.58
C LEU A 130 -15.51 -20.16 -9.14
N ARG A 131 -16.01 -19.51 -8.08
CA ARG A 131 -17.41 -19.69 -7.65
C ARG A 131 -18.40 -19.15 -8.68
N ASP A 132 -18.07 -18.00 -9.27
CA ASP A 132 -18.89 -17.37 -10.31
C ASP A 132 -18.90 -18.21 -11.59
N ALA A 133 -17.74 -18.76 -11.98
CA ALA A 133 -17.62 -19.66 -13.12
C ALA A 133 -18.32 -21.02 -12.94
N GLY A 134 -18.35 -21.54 -11.71
CA GLY A 134 -18.87 -22.88 -11.42
C GLY A 134 -18.18 -23.95 -12.28
N ASP A 135 -18.97 -24.83 -12.90
CA ASP A 135 -18.45 -25.93 -13.73
C ASP A 135 -17.77 -25.45 -15.02
N LEU A 136 -18.00 -24.20 -15.45
CA LEU A 136 -17.37 -23.63 -16.64
C LEU A 136 -15.87 -23.37 -16.45
N ALA A 137 -15.35 -23.44 -15.21
CA ALA A 137 -13.92 -23.33 -14.92
C ALA A 137 -13.11 -24.52 -15.45
N GLU A 138 -13.72 -25.69 -15.65
CA GLU A 138 -13.01 -26.86 -16.15
C GLU A 138 -12.51 -26.63 -17.58
N ASN A 139 -11.22 -26.87 -17.79
CA ASN A 139 -10.51 -26.60 -19.04
C ASN A 139 -10.57 -25.12 -19.50
N ALA A 140 -10.77 -24.17 -18.59
CA ALA A 140 -10.76 -22.72 -18.87
C ALA A 140 -9.36 -22.11 -18.67
N THR A 141 -9.21 -20.83 -19.02
CA THR A 141 -8.03 -20.02 -18.67
C THR A 141 -8.37 -19.11 -17.49
N ALA A 142 -7.55 -19.13 -16.44
CA ALA A 142 -7.65 -18.17 -15.34
C ALA A 142 -6.62 -17.06 -15.53
N TYR A 143 -7.07 -15.81 -15.51
CA TYR A 143 -6.20 -14.63 -15.47
C TYR A 143 -6.21 -14.09 -14.05
N VAL A 144 -5.05 -13.77 -13.50
CA VAL A 144 -4.92 -13.28 -12.12
C VAL A 144 -3.84 -12.22 -12.03
N SER A 145 -4.15 -11.09 -11.40
CA SER A 145 -3.24 -9.93 -11.37
C SER A 145 -1.99 -10.13 -10.51
N LEU A 146 -1.97 -11.11 -9.62
CA LEU A 146 -0.86 -11.46 -8.74
C LEU A 146 -0.74 -12.99 -8.67
N GLU A 147 0.48 -13.51 -8.50
CA GLU A 147 0.72 -14.94 -8.32
C GLU A 147 -0.24 -15.59 -7.29
N PRO A 148 -0.93 -16.69 -7.65
CA PRO A 148 -1.81 -17.40 -6.72
C PRO A 148 -1.09 -17.93 -5.48
N CYS A 149 -1.67 -17.72 -4.31
CA CYS A 149 -1.04 -18.14 -3.06
C CYS A 149 -0.91 -19.67 -2.94
N ASN A 150 0.25 -20.12 -2.43
CA ASN A 150 0.58 -21.54 -2.24
C ASN A 150 0.83 -21.95 -0.78
N HIS A 151 0.27 -21.22 0.17
CA HIS A 151 0.44 -21.48 1.60
C HIS A 151 -0.91 -21.54 2.31
N PHE A 152 -0.95 -22.31 3.40
CA PHE A 152 -2.13 -22.37 4.27
C PHE A 152 -2.12 -21.17 5.22
N GLY A 153 -2.95 -20.18 4.91
CA GLY A 153 -3.17 -19.00 5.74
C GLY A 153 -4.50 -19.09 6.49
N ARG A 154 -5.22 -17.96 6.55
CA ARG A 154 -6.61 -17.91 7.05
C ARG A 154 -7.59 -18.64 6.11
N THR A 155 -7.23 -18.73 4.83
CA THR A 155 -7.95 -19.45 3.78
C THR A 155 -7.05 -20.52 3.16
N PRO A 156 -7.60 -21.59 2.56
CA PRO A 156 -6.83 -22.56 1.79
C PRO A 156 -6.09 -21.91 0.60
N PRO A 157 -5.00 -22.54 0.09
CA PRO A 157 -4.24 -22.02 -1.05
C PRO A 157 -5.09 -21.90 -2.31
N CYS A 158 -4.90 -20.82 -3.08
CA CYS A 158 -5.60 -20.60 -4.35
C CYS A 158 -5.10 -21.54 -5.45
N THR A 159 -3.84 -21.95 -5.39
CA THR A 159 -3.27 -22.98 -6.27
C THR A 159 -4.08 -24.28 -6.23
N GLU A 160 -4.41 -24.76 -5.03
CA GLU A 160 -5.21 -25.98 -4.86
C GLU A 160 -6.64 -25.80 -5.39
N ALA A 161 -7.22 -24.61 -5.25
CA ALA A 161 -8.55 -24.31 -5.79
C ALA A 161 -8.55 -24.36 -7.33
N LEU A 162 -7.56 -23.76 -7.98
CA LEU A 162 -7.39 -23.77 -9.44
C LEU A 162 -7.13 -25.19 -9.97
N ILE A 163 -6.27 -25.96 -9.29
CA ILE A 163 -6.00 -27.37 -9.63
C ILE A 163 -7.26 -28.21 -9.51
N LYS A 164 -8.01 -28.05 -8.41
CA LYS A 164 -9.26 -28.78 -8.19
C LYS A 164 -10.33 -28.43 -9.24
N ALA A 165 -10.38 -27.17 -9.65
CA ALA A 165 -11.25 -26.71 -10.73
C ALA A 165 -10.80 -27.18 -12.12
N LYS A 166 -9.60 -27.76 -12.24
CA LYS A 166 -9.01 -28.26 -13.49
C LYS A 166 -8.97 -27.19 -14.57
N VAL A 167 -8.55 -25.97 -14.20
CA VAL A 167 -8.23 -24.94 -15.20
C VAL A 167 -7.11 -25.46 -16.09
N LYS A 168 -7.17 -25.15 -17.38
CA LYS A 168 -6.19 -25.62 -18.37
C LYS A 168 -4.92 -24.75 -18.35
N ARG A 169 -5.13 -23.45 -18.19
CA ARG A 169 -4.08 -22.42 -18.27
C ARG A 169 -4.28 -21.35 -17.19
N VAL A 170 -3.19 -20.83 -16.64
CA VAL A 170 -3.19 -19.70 -15.71
C VAL A 170 -2.25 -18.62 -16.25
N VAL A 171 -2.75 -17.40 -16.39
CA VAL A 171 -1.99 -16.22 -16.82
C VAL A 171 -1.86 -15.28 -15.62
N VAL A 172 -0.62 -14.98 -15.25
CA VAL A 172 -0.26 -14.22 -14.04
C VAL A 172 0.27 -12.86 -14.43
N GLY A 173 -0.29 -11.81 -13.84
CA GLY A 173 0.11 -10.42 -14.10
C GLY A 173 1.50 -10.11 -13.56
N MET A 174 1.70 -10.32 -12.26
CA MET A 174 3.01 -10.20 -11.60
C MET A 174 3.28 -11.33 -10.61
N VAL A 175 4.56 -11.65 -10.41
CA VAL A 175 5.03 -12.61 -9.39
C VAL A 175 4.86 -12.00 -7.99
N ASP A 176 4.59 -12.83 -6.97
CA ASP A 176 4.51 -12.34 -5.59
C ASP A 176 5.88 -11.76 -5.17
N PRO A 177 5.96 -10.49 -4.72
CA PRO A 177 7.21 -9.85 -4.32
C PRO A 177 7.76 -10.40 -3.00
N ASN A 178 6.97 -11.14 -2.22
CA ASN A 178 7.41 -11.70 -0.96
C ASN A 178 8.46 -12.80 -1.21
N PRO A 179 9.73 -12.60 -0.81
CA PRO A 179 10.83 -13.51 -1.13
C PRO A 179 10.66 -14.93 -0.57
N ILE A 180 9.78 -15.11 0.42
CA ILE A 180 9.52 -16.40 1.05
C ILE A 180 8.61 -17.28 0.18
N VAL A 181 7.73 -16.67 -0.61
CA VAL A 181 6.68 -17.37 -1.37
C VAL A 181 6.78 -17.16 -2.88
N SER A 182 7.59 -16.22 -3.35
CA SER A 182 7.77 -15.89 -4.77
C SER A 182 8.00 -17.15 -5.61
N SER A 183 7.25 -17.29 -6.70
CA SER A 183 7.30 -18.41 -7.65
C SER A 183 6.86 -19.77 -7.11
N SER A 184 6.50 -19.90 -5.83
CA SER A 184 6.06 -21.18 -5.26
C SER A 184 4.69 -21.60 -5.80
N GLY A 185 3.79 -20.64 -6.08
CA GLY A 185 2.47 -20.92 -6.64
C GLY A 185 2.55 -21.24 -8.13
N ILE A 186 3.37 -20.50 -8.87
CA ILE A 186 3.67 -20.79 -10.28
C ILE A 186 4.24 -22.21 -10.43
N THR A 187 5.20 -22.58 -9.57
CA THR A 187 5.79 -23.93 -9.55
C THR A 187 4.73 -24.99 -9.29
N ARG A 188 3.89 -24.80 -8.25
CA ARG A 188 2.85 -25.75 -7.87
C ARG A 188 1.84 -26.01 -9.00
N LEU A 189 1.42 -24.97 -9.71
CA LEU A 189 0.50 -25.08 -10.85
C LEU A 189 1.14 -25.81 -12.03
N THR A 190 2.39 -25.46 -12.34
CA THR A 190 3.17 -26.10 -13.40
C THR A 190 3.37 -27.59 -13.12
N ASP A 191 3.74 -27.95 -11.88
CA ASP A 191 3.91 -29.36 -11.44
C ASP A 191 2.60 -30.15 -11.50
N ALA A 192 1.45 -29.49 -11.38
CA ALA A 192 0.13 -30.09 -11.56
C ALA A 192 -0.28 -30.25 -13.03
N GLY A 193 0.57 -29.84 -13.98
CA GLY A 193 0.34 -29.95 -15.42
C GLY A 193 -0.50 -28.81 -16.02
N ILE A 194 -0.67 -27.70 -15.28
CA ILE A 194 -1.34 -26.49 -15.79
C ILE A 194 -0.34 -25.65 -16.59
N ASP A 195 -0.76 -25.13 -17.74
CA ASP A 195 0.04 -24.19 -18.52
C ASP A 195 0.08 -22.82 -17.84
N VAL A 196 1.26 -22.26 -17.59
CA VAL A 196 1.41 -20.99 -16.85
C VAL A 196 2.18 -19.96 -17.67
N THR A 197 1.56 -18.80 -17.89
CA THR A 197 2.19 -17.60 -18.48
C THR A 197 2.32 -16.53 -17.40
N VAL A 198 3.44 -15.82 -17.35
CA VAL A 198 3.74 -14.84 -16.29
C VAL A 198 4.21 -13.52 -16.92
N GLY A 199 3.86 -12.39 -16.30
CA GLY A 199 4.36 -11.07 -16.69
C GLY A 199 3.48 -10.34 -17.69
N VAL A 200 2.20 -10.71 -17.81
CA VAL A 200 1.25 -10.00 -18.69
C VAL A 200 0.79 -8.71 -18.00
N GLU A 201 0.93 -7.55 -18.66
CA GLU A 201 0.62 -6.24 -18.05
C GLU A 201 1.30 -6.02 -16.68
N GLU A 202 2.53 -6.55 -16.52
CA GLU A 202 3.22 -6.60 -15.23
C GLU A 202 3.38 -5.21 -14.59
N ASP A 203 3.75 -4.20 -15.37
CA ASP A 203 3.93 -2.82 -14.87
C ASP A 203 2.62 -2.23 -14.34
N LEU A 204 1.49 -2.55 -14.99
CA LEU A 204 0.16 -2.13 -14.53
C LEU A 204 -0.20 -2.81 -13.21
N CYS A 205 0.05 -4.12 -13.09
CA CYS A 205 -0.18 -4.88 -11.87
C CYS A 205 0.73 -4.39 -10.72
N LYS A 206 2.00 -4.07 -11.01
CA LYS A 206 2.95 -3.51 -10.05
C LYS A 206 2.52 -2.14 -9.57
N LYS A 207 2.12 -1.25 -10.49
CA LYS A 207 1.68 0.11 -10.14
C LYS A 207 0.46 0.10 -9.21
N MET A 208 -0.49 -0.81 -9.43
CA MET A 208 -1.65 -0.97 -8.55
C MET A 208 -1.27 -1.40 -7.11
N ASN A 209 -0.17 -2.13 -6.94
CA ASN A 209 0.26 -2.70 -5.66
C ASN A 209 1.57 -2.09 -5.13
N GLU A 210 1.95 -0.87 -5.53
CA GLU A 210 3.25 -0.26 -5.18
C GLU A 210 3.51 -0.24 -3.66
N GLY A 211 2.48 0.07 -2.86
CA GLY A 211 2.55 0.04 -1.40
C GLY A 211 2.84 -1.35 -0.83
N PHE A 212 2.10 -2.36 -1.31
CA PHE A 212 2.30 -3.75 -0.90
C PHE A 212 3.69 -4.26 -1.29
N ILE A 213 4.12 -4.02 -2.53
CA ILE A 213 5.41 -4.44 -3.05
C ILE A 213 6.54 -3.83 -2.23
N HIS A 214 6.51 -2.51 -2.02
CA HIS A 214 7.52 -1.82 -1.23
C HIS A 214 7.59 -2.37 0.19
N ARG A 215 6.44 -2.62 0.83
CA ARG A 215 6.38 -3.22 2.17
C ARG A 215 7.00 -4.62 2.22
N MET A 216 6.71 -5.47 1.24
CA MET A 216 7.27 -6.83 1.19
C MET A 216 8.78 -6.83 0.98
N LEU A 217 9.29 -5.92 0.15
CA LEU A 217 10.72 -5.86 -0.19
C LEU A 217 11.57 -5.15 0.87
N THR A 218 11.02 -4.14 1.55
CA THR A 218 11.82 -3.25 2.42
C THR A 218 11.47 -3.37 3.91
N GLY A 219 10.30 -3.93 4.24
CA GLY A 219 9.77 -3.90 5.61
C GLY A 219 9.35 -2.50 6.07
N LYS A 220 9.07 -1.57 5.15
CA LYS A 220 8.59 -0.21 5.44
C LYS A 220 7.36 0.13 4.58
N PRO A 221 6.47 1.02 5.03
CA PRO A 221 5.37 1.51 4.20
C PRO A 221 5.92 2.39 3.08
N PHE A 222 5.29 2.33 1.91
CA PHE A 222 5.56 3.22 0.79
C PHE A 222 5.14 4.64 1.11
N LEU A 223 6.06 5.60 0.96
CA LEU A 223 5.82 6.99 1.28
C LEU A 223 5.75 7.84 0.01
N ALA A 224 4.62 8.53 -0.16
CA ALA A 224 4.45 9.55 -1.19
C ALA A 224 4.38 10.95 -0.57
N LEU A 225 5.10 11.90 -1.16
CA LEU A 225 4.99 13.31 -0.83
C LEU A 225 3.92 13.96 -1.71
N ARG A 226 3.03 14.75 -1.11
CA ARG A 226 2.06 15.55 -1.86
C ARG A 226 2.12 17.01 -1.45
N TYR A 227 2.15 17.91 -2.42
CA TYR A 227 2.09 19.36 -2.18
C TYR A 227 1.47 20.11 -3.36
N SER A 228 1.13 21.38 -3.14
CA SER A 228 0.66 22.28 -4.19
C SER A 228 1.65 23.42 -4.39
N MET A 229 1.79 23.89 -5.63
CA MET A 229 2.58 25.07 -5.96
C MET A 229 1.89 25.99 -6.95
N SER A 230 2.27 27.26 -6.96
CA SER A 230 1.91 28.24 -7.99
C SER A 230 2.71 27.99 -9.28
N VAL A 231 2.30 28.57 -10.41
CA VAL A 231 3.03 28.40 -11.69
C VAL A 231 4.47 28.93 -11.65
N ASN A 232 4.75 29.84 -10.72
CA ASN A 232 6.08 30.39 -10.47
C ASN A 232 6.83 29.71 -9.30
N GLY A 233 6.36 28.56 -8.84
CA GLY A 233 7.11 27.67 -7.93
C GLY A 233 7.01 28.01 -6.44
N CYS A 234 6.03 28.79 -6.00
CA CYS A 234 5.79 29.02 -4.58
C CYS A 234 4.88 27.94 -4.01
N PHE A 235 5.22 27.39 -2.84
CA PHE A 235 4.35 26.45 -2.12
C PHE A 235 3.04 27.11 -1.71
N LEU A 236 1.95 26.34 -1.80
CA LEU A 236 0.61 26.81 -1.50
C LEU A 236 -0.08 25.90 -0.48
N ASP A 237 -0.59 26.50 0.60
CA ASP A 237 -1.43 25.81 1.59
C ASP A 237 -2.90 25.70 1.11
N LYS A 238 -3.08 25.12 -0.07
CA LYS A 238 -4.41 24.85 -0.65
C LYS A 238 -4.33 23.81 -1.75
N ILE A 239 -5.49 23.37 -2.21
CA ILE A 239 -5.66 22.43 -3.31
C ILE A 239 -6.57 23.07 -4.36
N GLY A 240 -6.57 22.55 -5.58
CA GLY A 240 -7.41 23.08 -6.66
C GLY A 240 -8.90 22.88 -6.41
N GLU A 241 -9.71 23.66 -7.12
CA GLU A 241 -11.16 23.51 -7.12
C GLU A 241 -11.54 22.09 -7.58
N GLY A 242 -12.48 21.45 -6.88
CA GLY A 242 -12.91 20.08 -7.17
C GLY A 242 -11.93 18.98 -6.79
N ALA A 243 -10.75 19.30 -6.23
CA ALA A 243 -9.76 18.29 -5.86
C ALA A 243 -10.25 17.37 -4.72
N SER A 244 -10.95 17.93 -3.73
CA SER A 244 -11.53 17.19 -2.61
C SER A 244 -12.93 16.62 -2.87
N ASP A 245 -13.56 16.97 -3.98
CA ASP A 245 -14.93 16.52 -4.27
C ASP A 245 -14.94 15.00 -4.54
N THR A 246 -16.12 14.39 -4.53
CA THR A 246 -16.30 13.00 -4.98
C THR A 246 -15.77 12.84 -6.41
N GLY A 247 -14.90 11.87 -6.63
CA GLY A 247 -14.20 11.68 -7.90
C GLY A 247 -13.02 12.63 -8.14
N GLY A 248 -12.81 13.62 -7.27
CA GLY A 248 -11.67 14.54 -7.25
C GLY A 248 -10.37 13.80 -6.98
N TYR A 249 -9.25 14.33 -7.51
CA TYR A 249 -7.98 13.60 -7.43
C TYR A 249 -7.49 13.44 -5.99
N TYR A 250 -7.68 14.44 -5.13
CA TYR A 250 -7.20 14.39 -3.75
C TYR A 250 -8.06 13.43 -2.92
N SER A 251 -9.38 13.42 -3.15
CA SER A 251 -10.28 12.43 -2.55
C SER A 251 -9.93 10.99 -2.95
N LYS A 252 -9.57 10.75 -4.21
CA LYS A 252 -9.08 9.45 -4.69
C LYS A 252 -7.71 9.09 -4.10
N LEU A 253 -6.79 10.05 -4.09
CA LEU A 253 -5.46 9.87 -3.51
C LEU A 253 -5.56 9.45 -2.05
N LEU A 254 -6.43 10.08 -1.25
CA LEU A 254 -6.64 9.68 0.15
C LEU A 254 -7.11 8.23 0.31
N GLN A 255 -7.79 7.62 -0.67
CA GLN A 255 -8.21 6.20 -0.60
C GLN A 255 -7.11 5.21 -0.96
N GLU A 256 -6.16 5.64 -1.78
CA GLU A 256 -5.05 4.79 -2.21
C GLU A 256 -4.02 4.57 -1.09
N TYR A 257 -4.05 5.42 -0.06
CA TYR A 257 -3.10 5.39 1.05
C TYR A 257 -3.77 4.96 2.36
N ASP A 258 -3.05 4.18 3.17
CA ASP A 258 -3.59 3.70 4.45
C ASP A 258 -3.55 4.76 5.55
N ALA A 259 -2.65 5.74 5.42
CA ALA A 259 -2.51 6.85 6.34
C ALA A 259 -2.09 8.13 5.64
N VAL A 260 -2.39 9.27 6.26
CA VAL A 260 -1.96 10.60 5.82
C VAL A 260 -1.30 11.35 6.98
N ILE A 261 -0.08 11.86 6.75
CA ILE A 261 0.63 12.73 7.68
C ILE A 261 0.24 14.18 7.40
N LEU A 262 -0.19 14.89 8.44
CA LEU A 262 -0.70 16.26 8.40
C LEU A 262 -0.06 17.14 9.49
N SER A 263 0.02 18.44 9.22
CA SER A 263 0.39 19.46 10.21
C SER A 263 -0.69 19.60 11.29
N SER A 264 -0.27 19.87 12.52
CA SER A 264 -1.14 20.18 13.65
C SER A 264 -2.13 21.33 13.38
N SER A 265 -1.71 22.31 12.58
CA SER A 265 -2.53 23.46 12.15
C SER A 265 -3.76 23.10 11.30
N LEU A 266 -3.83 21.88 10.76
CA LEU A 266 -4.97 21.37 9.98
C LEU A 266 -5.97 20.58 10.84
N SER A 267 -5.77 20.49 12.15
CA SER A 267 -6.60 19.68 13.05
C SER A 267 -8.09 20.09 13.01
N ASP A 268 -8.38 21.38 12.87
CA ASP A 268 -9.77 21.87 12.77
C ASP A 268 -10.42 21.57 11.41
N LYS A 269 -9.64 21.14 10.42
CA LYS A 269 -10.08 20.86 9.05
C LYS A 269 -10.08 19.36 8.72
N LEU A 270 -9.87 18.48 9.70
CA LEU A 270 -9.73 17.04 9.47
C LEU A 270 -10.93 16.37 8.81
N SER A 271 -12.15 16.83 9.13
CA SER A 271 -13.37 16.36 8.46
C SER A 271 -13.41 16.70 6.96
N SER A 272 -12.76 17.80 6.55
CA SER A 272 -12.59 18.17 5.13
C SER A 272 -11.43 17.45 4.44
N ILE A 273 -10.56 16.78 5.22
CA ILE A 273 -9.44 15.95 4.76
C ILE A 273 -9.85 14.48 4.89
N SER A 274 -11.05 14.19 4.40
CA SER A 274 -11.62 12.85 4.33
C SER A 274 -12.01 12.59 2.88
N SER A 275 -11.79 11.36 2.41
CA SER A 275 -12.26 10.97 1.09
C SER A 275 -13.78 11.08 1.03
N GLN A 276 -14.30 11.79 0.03
CA GLN A 276 -15.75 12.03 -0.16
C GLN A 276 -16.41 10.98 -1.06
N GLU A 277 -15.83 9.80 -1.22
CA GLU A 277 -16.47 8.72 -1.98
C GLU A 277 -17.53 7.98 -1.15
N GLU A 278 -18.38 7.21 -1.83
CA GLU A 278 -19.52 6.55 -1.22
C GLU A 278 -19.14 5.66 -0.01
N ALA A 279 -19.87 5.84 1.10
CA ALA A 279 -19.60 5.23 2.41
C ALA A 279 -19.62 3.68 2.43
N ASN A 280 -20.20 3.04 1.41
CA ASN A 280 -20.21 1.57 1.29
C ASN A 280 -18.93 0.99 0.69
N VAL A 281 -17.99 1.83 0.24
CA VAL A 281 -16.75 1.44 -0.46
C VAL A 281 -15.49 2.02 0.19
N SER A 282 -15.61 3.07 1.00
CA SER A 282 -14.45 3.85 1.46
C SER A 282 -14.06 3.58 2.92
N ILE A 283 -12.84 3.10 3.15
CA ILE A 283 -12.17 3.20 4.45
C ILE A 283 -11.35 4.49 4.44
N GLN A 284 -11.55 5.35 5.43
CA GLN A 284 -10.77 6.57 5.57
C GLN A 284 -9.33 6.25 5.99
N PRO A 285 -8.33 6.95 5.43
CA PRO A 285 -6.95 6.80 5.87
C PRO A 285 -6.82 7.23 7.33
N ILE A 286 -5.88 6.61 8.04
CA ILE A 286 -5.51 7.05 9.38
C ILE A 286 -4.90 8.45 9.27
N GLN A 287 -5.45 9.41 10.00
CA GLN A 287 -4.93 10.78 10.04
C GLN A 287 -3.85 10.87 11.12
N ILE A 288 -2.60 11.05 10.69
CA ILE A 288 -1.43 11.18 11.55
C ILE A 288 -1.12 12.67 11.70
N ILE A 289 -1.35 13.21 12.89
CA ILE A 289 -1.08 14.61 13.20
C ILE A 289 0.27 14.74 13.89
N VAL A 290 1.11 15.62 13.38
CA VAL A 290 2.43 15.89 13.95
C VAL A 290 2.38 17.22 14.71
N ALA A 291 2.50 17.14 16.04
CA ALA A 291 2.54 18.30 16.94
C ALA A 291 3.97 18.52 17.46
N SER A 292 4.80 19.16 16.64
CA SER A 292 6.22 19.41 16.96
C SER A 292 6.42 20.63 17.87
N ASN A 293 5.50 21.60 17.84
CA ASN A 293 5.56 22.86 18.59
C ASN A 293 4.43 22.94 19.64
N ALA A 294 4.79 22.80 20.92
CA ALA A 294 3.87 22.76 22.07
C ALA A 294 3.07 24.05 22.33
N GLN A 295 3.26 25.12 21.54
CA GLN A 295 2.55 26.40 21.75
C GLN A 295 1.10 26.38 21.27
N GLN A 296 0.73 25.41 20.44
CA GLN A 296 -0.66 25.08 20.18
C GLN A 296 -0.86 23.69 20.79
N SER A 297 -1.55 23.62 21.93
CA SER A 297 -2.22 22.37 22.26
C SER A 297 -3.02 21.99 21.01
N PRO A 298 -2.97 20.73 20.54
CA PRO A 298 -3.92 20.25 19.57
C PRO A 298 -5.27 20.25 20.30
N ILE A 299 -5.88 21.42 20.41
CA ILE A 299 -7.29 21.56 20.67
C ILE A 299 -7.89 20.95 19.42
N LEU A 300 -8.10 19.64 19.45
CA LEU A 300 -9.05 18.98 18.60
C LEU A 300 -10.37 19.66 18.95
N ALA A 301 -10.68 20.75 18.25
CA ALA A 301 -11.96 21.41 18.42
C ALA A 301 -13.01 20.38 17.98
N SER A 302 -13.62 19.76 18.98
CA SER A 302 -14.72 18.79 18.98
C SER A 302 -14.38 17.31 18.73
N SER A 303 -14.08 16.61 19.84
CA SER A 303 -14.24 15.16 20.03
C SER A 303 -15.53 14.56 19.43
N ASN A 304 -16.59 15.37 19.32
CA ASN A 304 -17.87 14.94 18.73
C ASN A 304 -17.81 14.69 17.21
N MET A 305 -16.84 15.24 16.47
CA MET A 305 -16.71 15.00 15.02
C MET A 305 -15.95 13.71 14.69
N VAL A 306 -15.04 13.26 15.55
CA VAL A 306 -14.23 12.06 15.33
C VAL A 306 -15.03 10.79 15.61
N GLU A 307 -15.83 10.77 16.68
CA GLU A 307 -16.63 9.59 17.05
C GLU A 307 -17.75 9.26 16.05
N ASP A 308 -18.35 10.27 15.41
CA ASP A 308 -19.48 10.08 14.47
C ASP A 308 -19.01 9.84 13.01
N SER A 309 -17.75 10.17 12.68
CA SER A 309 -17.19 10.05 11.32
C SER A 309 -16.43 8.76 11.04
N GLY A 310 -16.15 7.95 12.08
CA GLY A 310 -15.33 6.73 11.94
C GLY A 310 -13.85 7.00 11.58
N LEU A 311 -13.42 8.26 11.66
CA LEU A 311 -12.04 8.67 11.43
C LEU A 311 -11.13 8.16 12.55
N LYS A 312 -9.97 7.61 12.17
CA LYS A 312 -8.93 7.23 13.11
C LYS A 312 -7.86 8.30 13.11
N VAL A 313 -7.72 8.98 14.24
CA VAL A 313 -6.71 10.05 14.42
C VAL A 313 -5.62 9.56 15.36
N VAL A 314 -4.37 9.76 14.96
CA VAL A 314 -3.17 9.46 15.74
C VAL A 314 -2.33 10.73 15.85
N VAL A 315 -2.07 11.19 17.07
CA VAL A 315 -1.27 12.39 17.33
C VAL A 315 0.13 11.97 17.80
N PHE A 316 1.15 12.43 17.09
CA PHE A 316 2.55 12.33 17.50
C PHE A 316 2.96 13.61 18.22
N THR A 317 3.45 13.48 19.45
CA THR A 317 3.84 14.60 20.33
C THR A 317 5.07 14.26 21.16
N LYS A 318 5.78 15.30 21.62
CA LYS A 318 6.93 15.16 22.55
C LYS A 318 6.50 15.11 24.01
N GLU A 319 5.38 15.72 24.33
CA GLU A 319 4.89 15.85 25.70
C GLU A 319 3.67 14.96 25.90
N ASP A 320 3.53 14.44 27.12
CA ASP A 320 2.36 13.66 27.50
C ASP A 320 1.15 14.60 27.57
N MET A 321 0.21 14.43 26.64
CA MET A 321 -1.02 15.20 26.55
C MET A 321 -2.20 14.31 26.90
N VAL A 322 -3.22 14.87 27.54
CA VAL A 322 -4.47 14.13 27.82
C VAL A 322 -5.16 13.85 26.49
N ALA A 323 -5.12 12.60 26.04
CA ALA A 323 -5.82 12.15 24.86
C ALA A 323 -7.35 12.29 25.07
N GLU A 324 -8.02 13.01 24.16
CA GLU A 324 -9.47 13.01 24.08
C GLU A 324 -10.00 11.63 23.64
N SER A 325 -11.26 11.33 23.95
CA SER A 325 -11.92 10.09 23.50
C SER A 325 -11.85 9.98 21.96
N GLY A 326 -11.47 8.81 21.45
CA GLY A 326 -11.36 8.55 20.01
C GLY A 326 -10.04 8.93 19.35
N VAL A 327 -9.10 9.56 20.07
CA VAL A 327 -7.78 9.94 19.53
C VAL A 327 -6.67 9.13 20.18
N GLU A 328 -5.84 8.50 19.35
CA GLU A 328 -4.64 7.83 19.83
C GLU A 328 -3.49 8.82 19.95
N THR A 329 -2.72 8.76 21.03
CA THR A 329 -1.52 9.60 21.22
C THR A 329 -0.28 8.72 21.29
N VAL A 330 0.73 9.09 20.51
CA VAL A 330 2.06 8.47 20.47
C VAL A 330 3.08 9.49 20.95
N VAL A 331 3.66 9.25 22.12
CA VAL A 331 4.65 10.13 22.74
C VAL A 331 6.05 9.64 22.41
N LEU A 332 6.87 10.50 21.80
CA LEU A 332 8.26 10.20 21.43
C LEU A 332 9.18 11.34 21.84
N GLU A 333 10.39 11.00 22.33
CA GLU A 333 11.43 12.00 22.64
C GLU A 333 11.84 12.81 21.41
N SER A 334 11.86 12.16 20.25
CA SER A 334 12.13 12.78 18.95
C SER A 334 11.16 12.24 17.92
N ILE A 335 10.36 13.13 17.34
CA ILE A 335 9.43 12.80 16.25
C ILE A 335 10.22 12.96 14.95
N ASN A 336 10.45 11.85 14.26
CA ASN A 336 11.07 11.82 12.94
C ASN A 336 10.26 10.91 11.99
N LEU A 337 10.47 11.08 10.69
CA LEU A 337 9.66 10.37 9.69
C LEU A 337 9.83 8.85 9.77
N ALA A 338 11.04 8.37 10.09
CA ALA A 338 11.30 6.94 10.26
C ALA A 338 10.48 6.32 11.41
N SER A 339 10.33 7.03 12.53
CA SER A 339 9.53 6.58 13.67
C SER A 339 8.03 6.48 13.34
N ILE A 340 7.51 7.41 12.55
CA ILE A 340 6.12 7.39 12.07
C ILE A 340 5.91 6.20 11.11
N LEU A 341 6.86 5.96 10.20
CA LEU A 341 6.80 4.83 9.29
C LEU A 341 6.92 3.47 10.01
N ASP A 342 7.75 3.36 11.04
CA ASP A 342 7.84 2.14 11.88
C ASP A 342 6.52 1.87 12.60
N TYR A 343 5.90 2.91 13.16
CA TYR A 343 4.56 2.81 13.75
C TYR A 343 3.53 2.28 12.73
N CYS A 344 3.51 2.86 11.53
CA CYS A 344 2.63 2.44 10.45
C CYS A 344 2.90 0.97 10.04
N TYR A 345 4.16 0.59 9.89
CA TYR A 345 4.55 -0.77 9.53
C TYR A 345 4.06 -1.82 10.53
N ARG A 346 4.23 -1.55 11.83
CA ARG A 346 3.79 -2.45 12.93
C ARG A 346 2.28 -2.62 12.97
N ARG A 347 1.52 -1.65 12.46
CA ARG A 347 0.06 -1.74 12.29
C ARG A 347 -0.38 -2.43 11.02
N GLY A 348 0.56 -2.88 10.19
CA GLY A 348 0.26 -3.54 8.93
C GLY A 348 -0.10 -2.57 7.81
N LEU A 349 0.21 -1.28 7.96
CA LEU A 349 0.00 -0.32 6.87
C LEU A 349 1.07 -0.52 5.79
N CYS A 350 0.65 -0.43 4.54
CA CYS A 350 1.43 -0.56 3.32
C CYS A 350 1.84 0.78 2.73
N SER A 351 1.05 1.83 2.93
CA SER A 351 1.29 3.12 2.28
C SER A 351 0.95 4.31 3.19
N VAL A 352 1.73 5.38 3.06
CA VAL A 352 1.55 6.64 3.78
C VAL A 352 1.67 7.82 2.81
N LEU A 353 0.69 8.72 2.84
CA LEU A 353 0.72 9.99 2.14
C LEU A 353 1.26 11.06 3.09
N PHE A 354 2.28 11.80 2.67
CA PHE A 354 2.78 12.95 3.40
C PHE A 354 2.31 14.23 2.70
N ASP A 355 1.31 14.90 3.27
CA ASP A 355 0.69 16.09 2.67
C ASP A 355 1.26 17.37 3.29
N LEU A 356 2.05 18.11 2.51
CA LEU A 356 2.65 19.38 2.91
C LEU A 356 1.64 20.52 2.80
N ARG A 357 0.64 20.50 3.69
CA ARG A 357 -0.29 21.60 3.93
C ARG A 357 -0.26 22.00 5.41
N GLY A 358 -0.73 23.20 5.70
CA GLY A 358 -0.67 23.83 7.01
C GLY A 358 0.67 24.50 7.31
N ASP A 359 1.01 24.63 8.59
CA ASP A 359 2.31 25.13 9.04
C ASP A 359 3.41 24.17 8.61
N ILE A 360 4.12 24.56 7.55
CA ILE A 360 5.17 23.74 6.98
C ILE A 360 6.41 23.67 7.90
N LYS A 361 6.62 24.63 8.81
CA LYS A 361 7.77 24.56 9.74
C LYS A 361 7.70 23.31 10.61
N ASP A 362 6.49 22.88 10.98
CA ASP A 362 6.27 21.63 11.73
C ASP A 362 6.64 20.38 10.92
N LEU A 363 6.56 20.47 9.59
CA LEU A 363 6.76 19.37 8.65
C LEU A 363 8.15 19.38 7.99
N GLU A 364 8.86 20.51 8.00
CA GLU A 364 10.16 20.68 7.35
C GLU A 364 11.19 19.67 7.86
N VAL A 365 11.21 19.42 9.18
CA VAL A 365 12.10 18.42 9.80
C VAL A 365 11.83 17.03 9.24
N LEU A 366 10.55 16.64 9.14
CA LEU A 366 10.16 15.33 8.58
C LEU A 366 10.46 15.23 7.09
N LEU A 367 10.28 16.33 6.36
CA LEU A 367 10.59 16.41 4.93
C LEU A 367 12.09 16.19 4.69
N ARG A 368 12.93 16.88 5.47
CA ARG A 368 14.39 16.73 5.44
C ARG A 368 14.80 15.29 5.76
N ASP A 369 14.27 14.72 6.84
CA ASP A 369 14.50 13.31 7.20
C ASP A 369 14.15 12.37 6.04
N GLY A 370 13.04 12.64 5.34
CA GLY A 370 12.56 11.84 4.22
C GLY A 370 13.53 11.79 3.04
N PHE A 371 14.13 12.92 2.69
CA PHE A 371 15.14 12.99 1.64
C PHE A 371 16.50 12.43 2.09
N GLU A 372 16.99 12.82 3.28
CA GLU A 372 18.29 12.40 3.79
C GLU A 372 18.37 10.87 3.99
N GLN A 373 17.29 10.27 4.51
CA GLN A 373 17.22 8.84 4.75
C GLN A 373 16.67 8.05 3.55
N LYS A 374 16.39 8.71 2.42
CA LYS A 374 15.84 8.10 1.19
C LYS A 374 14.55 7.31 1.46
N LEU A 375 13.66 7.89 2.25
CA LEU A 375 12.38 7.29 2.63
C LEU A 375 11.26 7.62 1.66
N LEU A 376 11.39 8.65 0.83
CA LEU A 376 10.38 9.04 -0.17
C LEU A 376 10.51 8.21 -1.45
N GLN A 377 9.39 7.68 -1.95
CA GLN A 377 9.35 6.94 -3.22
C GLN A 377 8.65 7.71 -4.33
N LYS A 378 7.60 8.46 -4.01
CA LYS A 378 6.74 9.15 -4.97
C LYS A 378 6.54 10.60 -4.59
N ILE A 379 6.42 11.47 -5.59
CA ILE A 379 6.01 12.86 -5.42
C ILE A 379 4.77 13.12 -6.28
N VAL A 380 3.77 13.76 -5.68
CA VAL A 380 2.52 14.21 -6.31
C VAL A 380 2.43 15.72 -6.14
N VAL A 381 2.44 16.46 -7.23
CA VAL A 381 2.44 17.93 -7.19
C VAL A 381 1.27 18.49 -7.96
N GLU A 382 0.46 19.31 -7.31
CA GLU A 382 -0.57 20.09 -7.97
C GLU A 382 -0.04 21.50 -8.28
N VAL A 383 0.12 21.81 -9.57
CA VAL A 383 0.49 23.14 -10.06
C VAL A 383 -0.79 23.92 -10.33
N LEU A 384 -1.07 24.90 -9.48
CA LEU A 384 -2.24 25.78 -9.57
C LEU A 384 -1.98 26.94 -10.53
N PRO A 385 -2.98 27.40 -11.30
CA PRO A 385 -2.87 28.47 -12.30
C PRO A 385 -2.82 29.86 -11.65
N GLU A 386 -1.95 30.01 -10.66
CA GLU A 386 -1.82 31.20 -9.84
C GLU A 386 -0.40 31.71 -9.89
N TRP A 387 -0.24 33.03 -9.88
CA TRP A 387 1.05 33.68 -9.76
C TRP A 387 1.21 34.20 -8.33
N CYS A 388 2.16 33.63 -7.58
CA CYS A 388 2.45 34.10 -6.23
C CYS A 388 3.33 35.35 -6.30
N VAL A 389 2.80 36.50 -5.86
CA VAL A 389 3.57 37.73 -5.70
C VAL A 389 4.36 37.63 -4.39
N LYS A 390 5.66 37.97 -4.44
CA LYS A 390 6.54 37.99 -3.26
C LYS A 390 6.15 39.14 -2.33
N ASP A 391 5.14 38.92 -1.50
CA ASP A 391 4.87 39.74 -0.31
C ASP A 391 5.32 38.96 0.94
N GLU A 392 6.23 39.56 1.72
CA GLU A 392 6.95 38.95 2.85
C GLU A 392 6.03 38.44 3.98
N GLU A 393 4.76 38.87 4.05
CA GLU A 393 3.86 38.59 5.17
C GLU A 393 2.94 37.37 5.00
N ARG A 394 2.86 36.77 3.79
CA ARG A 394 1.94 35.63 3.52
C ARG A 394 2.61 34.41 2.87
N GLN A 395 3.92 34.45 2.64
CA GLN A 395 4.62 33.33 2.02
C GLN A 395 4.98 32.25 3.02
N VAL A 396 4.53 31.03 2.74
CA VAL A 396 5.11 29.84 3.34
C VAL A 396 6.49 29.63 2.69
N THR A 397 7.51 30.25 3.28
CA THR A 397 8.87 30.14 2.76
C THR A 397 9.51 28.86 3.29
N LEU A 398 9.30 27.76 2.58
CA LEU A 398 10.14 26.57 2.68
C LEU A 398 11.50 26.89 2.06
N SER A 399 12.54 27.02 2.88
CA SER A 399 13.91 26.99 2.36
C SER A 399 14.28 25.54 2.09
N MET A 400 14.49 25.23 0.80
CA MET A 400 15.00 23.95 0.33
C MET A 400 16.49 24.05 -0.02
N ASP A 401 17.23 25.00 0.56
CA ASP A 401 18.65 25.25 0.25
C ASP A 401 19.55 24.05 0.58
N TRP A 402 19.03 23.13 1.40
CA TRP A 402 19.66 21.88 1.78
C TRP A 402 19.40 20.73 0.80
N LEU A 403 18.44 20.88 -0.12
CA LEU A 403 18.09 19.84 -1.08
C LEU A 403 18.86 20.06 -2.37
N GLU A 404 19.77 19.15 -2.69
CA GLU A 404 20.44 19.13 -3.98
C GLU A 404 19.46 18.76 -5.10
N SER A 405 19.66 19.33 -6.29
CA SER A 405 18.88 18.98 -7.48
C SER A 405 18.97 17.48 -7.74
N LYS A 406 17.82 16.81 -7.81
CA LYS A 406 17.71 15.38 -8.05
C LYS A 406 16.87 15.11 -9.30
N ALA A 407 17.33 14.19 -10.15
CA ALA A 407 16.52 13.71 -11.26
C ALA A 407 15.36 12.87 -10.73
N VAL A 408 14.20 12.97 -11.38
CA VAL A 408 13.00 12.18 -11.10
C VAL A 408 12.73 11.22 -12.26
N GLU A 409 12.09 10.10 -11.96
CA GLU A 409 11.70 9.08 -12.93
C GLU A 409 10.19 9.11 -13.19
N ASP A 410 9.77 8.63 -14.36
CA ASP A 410 8.35 8.49 -14.77
C ASP A 410 7.49 9.74 -14.48
N LEU A 411 7.95 10.92 -14.93
CA LEU A 411 7.18 12.17 -14.76
C LEU A 411 5.93 12.16 -15.66
N GLN A 412 4.76 12.05 -15.04
CA GLN A 412 3.47 11.99 -15.72
C GLN A 412 2.63 13.25 -15.42
N PRO A 413 2.37 14.11 -16.42
CA PRO A 413 1.47 15.23 -16.27
C PRO A 413 0.00 14.83 -16.54
N LYS A 414 -0.91 15.37 -15.75
CA LYS A 414 -2.37 15.21 -15.93
C LYS A 414 -3.07 16.54 -15.72
N GLN A 415 -3.84 16.98 -16.71
CA GLN A 415 -4.65 18.19 -16.59
C GLN A 415 -5.90 17.92 -15.73
N LEU A 416 -6.13 18.77 -14.74
CA LEU A 416 -7.26 18.69 -13.81
C LEU A 416 -8.00 20.04 -13.78
N GLY A 417 -8.96 20.22 -14.68
CA GLY A 417 -9.63 21.51 -14.83
C GLY A 417 -8.61 22.62 -15.14
N GLY A 418 -8.47 23.56 -14.21
CA GLY A 418 -7.50 24.67 -14.30
C GLY A 418 -6.09 24.36 -13.78
N SER A 419 -5.88 23.26 -13.06
CA SER A 419 -4.56 22.87 -12.51
C SER A 419 -3.91 21.75 -13.31
N VAL A 420 -2.61 21.53 -13.07
CA VAL A 420 -1.85 20.40 -13.61
C VAL A 420 -1.34 19.56 -12.44
N LEU A 421 -1.68 18.28 -12.43
CA LEU A 421 -1.09 17.30 -11.51
C LEU A 421 0.15 16.69 -12.16
N LEU A 422 1.25 16.67 -11.44
CA LEU A 422 2.49 16.01 -11.81
C LEU A 422 2.72 14.85 -10.84
N GLU A 423 2.93 13.65 -11.34
CA GLU A 423 3.37 12.50 -10.55
C GLU A 423 4.73 12.05 -11.03
N CYS A 424 5.64 11.74 -10.11
CA CYS A 424 6.96 11.18 -10.43
C CYS A 424 7.52 10.34 -9.27
N TYR A 425 8.60 9.61 -9.56
CA TYR A 425 9.28 8.72 -8.61
C TYR A 425 10.73 9.17 -8.35
N LEU A 426 11.28 8.81 -7.19
CA LEU A 426 12.58 9.25 -6.66
C LEU A 426 13.67 8.18 -6.58
#